data_AF-A0A8T4KB76-F1
#
_entry.id   AF-A0A8T4KB76-F1
#
_cell.length_a   1.000
_cell.length_b   1.000
_cell.length_c   1.000
_cell.angle_alpha   90.00
_cell.angle_beta   90.00
_cell.angle_gamma   90.00
#
_symmetry.space_group_name_H-M   'P 1'
#
loop_
_entity.id
_entity.type
_entity.pdbx_description
1 polymer ?
#
loop_
_entity_poly.entity_id
_entity_poly.type
_entity_poly.pdbx_seq_one_letter_code
_entity_poly.pdbx_strand_id
1 'polypeptide(L)'
;MGLLEDLSGLETPEQYADWLLKNLEELHQLPEDQVPTKYKVNHESQLWLFTLYNHLESPLDALEKAYRSIPEERRQPFRQAIGIALHRCAEIEDPIILPVVEYLTYLIGAAGATEALDGLLETASNEYVAENHRSIFYDAISSVMTLAPDDRVFDFTHNLANNPYFNDGLLFDAMKIMIECRPDDYRQIVGENGQRIQRLYGTVKGKEPEPRYWRKVDLLFEDYPDVKGMIRDFSKM
;
A
#
# COMPACT_ATOMS: atom_id res chain seq x y z
N MET A 1 28.25 10.21 -5.43
CA MET A 1 27.83 11.30 -4.53
C MET A 1 26.35 11.10 -4.29
N GLY A 2 25.92 11.09 -3.02
CA GLY A 2 24.64 10.51 -2.60
C GLY A 2 23.44 11.22 -3.22
N LEU A 3 22.52 10.42 -3.77
CA LEU A 3 21.27 10.81 -4.44
C LEU A 3 20.24 11.49 -3.52
N LEU A 4 20.64 11.89 -2.32
CA LEU A 4 19.76 12.45 -1.30
C LEU A 4 20.52 13.64 -0.73
N GLU A 5 20.20 14.83 -1.25
CA GLU A 5 20.76 16.11 -0.79
C GLU A 5 20.52 16.32 0.71
N ASP A 6 21.28 17.25 1.29
CA ASP A 6 21.25 17.60 2.71
C ASP A 6 19.84 18.04 3.16
N LEU A 7 19.21 17.23 4.03
CA LEU A 7 17.91 17.50 4.66
C LEU A 7 18.00 18.55 5.79
N SER A 8 19.20 19.04 6.13
CA SER A 8 19.44 19.89 7.30
C SER A 8 18.68 21.23 7.27
N GLY A 9 18.35 21.74 6.07
CA GLY A 9 17.65 23.01 5.86
C GLY A 9 16.13 22.93 5.72
N LEU A 10 15.54 21.74 5.78
CA LEU A 10 14.10 21.54 5.61
C LEU A 10 13.38 21.52 6.97
N GLU A 11 12.37 22.36 7.12
CA GLU A 11 11.64 22.55 8.37
C GLU A 11 10.13 22.30 8.24
N THR A 12 9.53 22.57 7.07
CA THR A 12 8.07 22.41 6.87
C THR A 12 7.73 21.18 6.02
N PRO A 13 6.53 20.59 6.20
CA PRO A 13 6.05 19.48 5.36
C PRO A 13 6.12 19.80 3.86
N GLU A 14 5.82 21.02 3.45
CA GLU A 14 5.86 21.44 2.05
C GLU A 14 7.28 21.42 1.47
N GLN A 15 8.28 21.87 2.26
CA GLN A 15 9.67 21.82 1.86
C GLN A 15 10.18 20.38 1.68
N TYR A 16 9.78 19.49 2.59
CA TYR A 16 10.06 18.06 2.44
C TYR A 16 9.31 17.45 1.23
N ALA A 17 8.09 17.89 0.93
CA ALA A 17 7.32 17.40 -0.21
C ALA A 17 7.95 17.83 -1.54
N ASP A 18 8.39 19.09 -1.65
CA ASP A 18 9.13 19.61 -2.80
C ASP A 18 10.43 18.81 -3.01
N TRP A 19 11.15 18.54 -1.92
CA TRP A 19 12.37 17.73 -1.95
C TRP A 19 12.08 16.29 -2.39
N LEU A 20 11.03 15.65 -1.86
CA LEU A 20 10.64 14.28 -2.22
C LEU A 20 10.34 14.19 -3.72
N LEU A 21 9.47 15.06 -4.24
CA LEU A 21 9.08 15.03 -5.65
C LEU A 21 10.29 15.23 -6.56
N LYS A 22 11.11 16.26 -6.30
CA LYS A 22 12.34 16.52 -7.09
C LYS A 22 13.27 15.30 -7.11
N ASN A 23 13.61 14.74 -5.94
CA ASN A 23 14.59 13.66 -5.86
C ASN A 23 14.05 12.34 -6.41
N LEU A 24 12.76 12.05 -6.25
CA LEU A 24 12.14 10.83 -6.79
C LEU A 24 11.97 10.90 -8.31
N GLU A 25 11.61 12.06 -8.86
CA GLU A 25 11.59 12.30 -10.31
C GLU A 25 12.99 12.15 -10.92
N GLU A 26 13.99 12.78 -10.31
CA GLU A 26 15.40 12.66 -10.74
C GLU A 26 15.86 11.19 -10.68
N LEU A 27 15.54 10.47 -9.61
CA LEU A 27 15.88 9.05 -9.46
C LEU A 27 15.25 8.19 -10.56
N HIS A 28 14.02 8.49 -10.95
CA HIS A 28 13.32 7.75 -12.01
C HIS A 28 13.80 8.10 -13.42
N GLN A 29 14.27 9.34 -13.65
CA GLN A 29 14.81 9.78 -14.93
C GLN A 29 16.25 9.30 -15.21
N LEU A 30 16.94 8.72 -14.22
CA LEU A 30 18.28 8.19 -14.43
C LEU A 30 18.25 7.01 -15.42
N PRO A 31 19.10 7.02 -16.47
CA PRO A 31 19.14 5.92 -17.42
C PRO A 31 19.56 4.62 -16.73
N GLU A 32 19.04 3.47 -17.17
CA GLU A 32 19.23 2.14 -16.55
C GLU A 32 20.70 1.78 -16.29
N ASP A 33 21.64 2.34 -17.04
CA ASP A 33 23.08 2.14 -16.90
C ASP A 33 23.74 3.01 -15.81
N GLN A 34 23.09 4.10 -15.40
CA GLN A 34 23.45 4.95 -14.27
C GLN A 34 22.71 4.57 -12.99
N VAL A 35 21.64 3.77 -13.10
CA VAL A 35 21.11 3.00 -11.98
C VAL A 35 22.18 1.97 -11.57
N PRO A 36 22.60 1.89 -10.29
CA PRO A 36 23.66 0.99 -9.87
C PRO A 36 23.46 -0.44 -10.38
N THR A 37 24.43 -0.92 -11.19
CA THR A 37 24.31 -2.02 -12.17
C THR A 37 24.17 -3.44 -11.58
N LYS A 38 23.78 -3.58 -10.32
CA LYS A 38 23.71 -4.89 -9.64
C LYS A 38 22.40 -5.65 -9.88
N TYR A 39 21.48 -5.11 -10.68
CA TYR A 39 20.10 -5.61 -10.78
C TYR A 39 19.65 -5.81 -12.22
N LYS A 40 19.75 -7.06 -12.69
CA LYS A 40 18.94 -7.60 -13.78
C LYS A 40 18.32 -8.89 -13.29
N VAL A 41 16.99 -8.97 -13.26
CA VAL A 41 16.30 -10.24 -13.06
C VAL A 41 15.10 -10.34 -14.00
N ASN A 42 14.94 -11.55 -14.55
CA ASN A 42 13.94 -11.89 -15.54
C ASN A 42 12.59 -12.34 -14.92
N HIS A 43 11.54 -11.78 -15.50
CA HIS A 43 10.12 -12.14 -15.71
C HIS A 43 9.45 -13.48 -15.32
N GLU A 44 9.89 -14.24 -14.31
CA GLU A 44 9.01 -15.28 -13.72
C GLU A 44 8.38 -14.82 -12.40
N SER A 45 7.44 -13.90 -12.62
CA SER A 45 6.50 -13.18 -11.78
C SER A 45 5.73 -14.07 -10.78
N GLN A 46 5.97 -13.84 -9.49
CA GLN A 46 5.03 -13.86 -8.33
C GLN A 46 5.69 -14.30 -7.01
N LEU A 47 6.84 -15.00 -7.05
CA LEU A 47 7.74 -15.12 -5.89
C LEU A 47 8.66 -13.90 -5.69
N TRP A 48 8.57 -12.94 -6.63
CA TRP A 48 9.41 -11.76 -6.71
C TRP A 48 9.10 -10.71 -5.64
N LEU A 49 7.82 -10.44 -5.35
CA LEU A 49 7.40 -9.45 -4.35
C LEU A 49 7.92 -9.81 -2.94
N PHE A 50 7.85 -11.08 -2.54
CA PHE A 50 8.32 -11.51 -1.22
C PHE A 50 9.85 -11.49 -1.06
N THR A 51 10.59 -11.60 -2.18
CA THR A 51 12.06 -11.57 -2.18
C THR A 51 12.61 -10.14 -2.30
N LEU A 52 11.89 -9.25 -3.00
CA LEU A 52 12.20 -7.81 -3.13
C LEU A 52 12.15 -7.08 -1.78
N TYR A 53 11.27 -7.49 -0.88
CA TYR A 53 11.19 -6.92 0.47
C TYR A 53 12.40 -7.23 1.35
N ASN A 54 13.19 -8.27 1.03
CA ASN A 54 14.19 -8.78 1.99
C ASN A 54 15.64 -8.64 1.55
N HIS A 55 15.95 -8.59 0.25
CA HIS A 55 17.32 -8.42 -0.20
C HIS A 55 17.35 -7.53 -1.42
N LEU A 56 18.11 -6.43 -1.32
CA LEU A 56 18.94 -5.73 -2.31
C LEU A 56 18.92 -4.20 -2.05
N GLU A 57 20.08 -3.54 -1.99
CA GLU A 57 20.20 -2.06 -1.86
C GLU A 57 19.45 -1.36 -3.02
N SER A 58 18.17 -1.07 -2.79
CA SER A 58 17.18 -0.51 -3.71
C SER A 58 17.05 1.01 -3.54
N PRO A 59 16.54 1.77 -4.52
CA PRO A 59 15.91 3.09 -4.29
C PRO A 59 15.17 3.21 -2.94
N LEU A 60 14.47 2.14 -2.56
CA LEU A 60 13.74 2.03 -1.29
C LEU A 60 14.65 2.04 -0.06
N ASP A 61 15.78 1.32 -0.09
CA ASP A 61 16.77 1.31 0.99
C ASP A 61 17.44 2.69 1.13
N ALA A 62 17.65 3.39 0.01
CA ALA A 62 18.17 4.75 0.03
C ALA A 62 17.16 5.70 0.69
N LEU A 63 15.88 5.60 0.34
CA LEU A 63 14.80 6.39 0.94
C LEU A 63 14.62 6.08 2.43
N GLU A 64 14.66 4.80 2.81
CA GLU A 64 14.58 4.40 4.22
C GLU A 64 15.79 4.91 5.01
N LYS A 65 16.99 4.85 4.43
CA LYS A 65 18.20 5.42 5.05
C LYS A 65 18.10 6.94 5.18
N ALA A 66 17.54 7.63 4.18
CA ALA A 66 17.27 9.06 4.23
C ALA A 66 16.34 9.38 5.43
N TYR A 67 15.22 8.67 5.53
CA TYR A 67 14.29 8.83 6.64
C TYR A 67 14.94 8.57 8.00
N ARG A 68 15.73 7.49 8.12
CA ARG A 68 16.44 7.16 9.38
C ARG A 68 17.44 8.24 9.78
N SER A 69 18.02 8.97 8.82
CA SER A 69 18.92 10.09 9.10
C SER A 69 18.21 11.37 9.55
N ILE A 70 16.88 11.47 9.39
CA ILE A 70 16.10 12.61 9.87
C ILE A 70 16.01 12.54 11.40
N PRO A 71 16.37 13.63 12.11
CA PRO A 71 16.18 13.74 13.56
C PRO A 71 14.73 13.46 13.97
N GLU A 72 14.52 12.80 15.10
CA GLU A 72 13.20 12.32 15.52
C GLU A 72 12.15 13.43 15.56
N GLU A 73 12.52 14.61 16.05
CA GLU A 73 11.69 15.81 16.12
C GLU A 73 11.26 16.36 14.74
N ARG A 74 11.93 15.95 13.66
CA ARG A 74 11.62 16.34 12.28
C ARG A 74 10.94 15.24 11.47
N ARG A 75 10.76 14.03 12.04
CA ARG A 75 10.13 12.91 11.33
C ARG A 75 8.64 13.12 11.09
N GLN A 76 7.92 13.75 12.02
CA GLN A 76 6.49 14.03 11.82
C GLN A 76 6.24 14.94 10.61
N PRO A 77 6.91 16.10 10.45
CA PRO A 77 6.80 16.91 9.24
C PRO A 77 7.14 16.12 7.96
N PHE A 78 8.15 15.26 8.00
CA PHE A 78 8.48 14.40 6.85
C PHE A 78 7.37 13.39 6.53
N ARG A 79 6.75 12.75 7.53
CA ARG A 79 5.63 11.83 7.31
C ARG A 79 4.41 12.54 6.71
N GLN A 80 4.12 13.77 7.15
CA GLN A 80 3.10 14.62 6.54
C GLN A 80 3.43 14.97 5.09
N ALA A 81 4.70 15.22 4.80
CA ALA A 81 5.18 15.55 3.46
C ALA A 81 4.94 14.43 2.44
N ILE A 82 5.01 13.16 2.86
CA ILE A 82 4.67 12.01 2.00
C ILE A 82 3.23 12.14 1.49
N GLY A 83 2.28 12.48 2.39
CA GLY A 83 0.88 12.70 2.01
C GLY A 83 0.69 13.89 1.06
N ILE A 84 1.39 15.00 1.31
CA ILE A 84 1.37 16.19 0.45
C ILE A 84 1.92 15.85 -0.95
N ALA A 85 3.02 15.10 -1.02
CA ALA A 85 3.63 14.69 -2.28
C ALA A 85 2.68 13.77 -3.08
N LEU A 86 2.02 12.80 -2.42
CA LEU A 86 1.02 11.93 -3.03
C LEU A 86 -0.17 12.72 -3.59
N HIS A 87 -0.71 13.66 -2.80
CA HIS A 87 -1.80 14.53 -3.24
C HIS A 87 -1.41 15.27 -4.53
N ARG A 88 -0.22 15.88 -4.57
CA ARG A 88 0.27 16.58 -5.76
C ARG A 88 0.49 15.65 -6.96
N CYS A 89 0.94 14.41 -6.73
CA CYS A 89 1.04 13.41 -7.78
C CYS A 89 -0.33 13.10 -8.41
N ALA A 90 -1.40 13.10 -7.61
CA ALA A 90 -2.76 12.85 -8.10
C ALA A 90 -3.29 13.96 -9.02
N GLU A 91 -2.69 15.15 -9.00
CA GLU A 91 -3.06 16.28 -9.87
C GLU A 91 -2.35 16.26 -11.24
N ILE A 92 -1.41 15.32 -11.44
CA ILE A 92 -0.53 15.26 -12.62
C ILE A 92 -0.86 14.02 -13.46
N GLU A 93 -1.28 14.22 -14.70
CA GLU A 93 -1.55 13.13 -15.66
C GLU A 93 -0.31 12.83 -16.53
N ASP A 94 0.80 12.48 -15.90
CA ASP A 94 2.06 12.12 -16.58
C ASP A 94 2.51 10.70 -16.17
N PRO A 95 2.85 9.80 -17.12
CA PRO A 95 3.33 8.44 -16.79
C PRO A 95 4.52 8.40 -15.84
N ILE A 96 5.35 9.44 -15.83
CA ILE A 96 6.51 9.55 -14.95
C ILE A 96 6.13 9.59 -13.46
N ILE A 97 4.87 9.92 -13.15
CA ILE A 97 4.39 10.05 -11.78
C ILE A 97 4.10 8.69 -11.13
N LEU A 98 3.80 7.66 -11.91
CA LEU A 98 3.40 6.35 -11.36
C LEU A 98 4.51 5.71 -10.51
N PRO A 99 5.78 5.69 -10.96
CA PRO A 99 6.89 5.19 -10.14
C PRO A 99 7.16 6.06 -8.90
N VAL A 100 6.91 7.37 -8.98
CA VAL A 100 7.00 8.27 -7.82
C VAL A 100 5.94 7.91 -6.79
N VAL A 101 4.71 7.63 -7.22
CA VAL A 101 3.61 7.16 -6.36
C VAL A 101 3.95 5.83 -5.68
N GLU A 102 4.57 4.88 -6.38
CA GLU A 102 5.04 3.61 -5.80
C GLU A 102 6.05 3.84 -4.66
N TYR A 103 7.06 4.70 -4.90
CA TYR A 103 8.07 5.01 -3.89
C TYR A 103 7.49 5.71 -2.65
N LEU A 104 6.58 6.66 -2.85
CA LEU A 104 5.89 7.35 -1.76
C LEU A 104 4.99 6.39 -0.97
N THR A 105 4.29 5.48 -1.65
CA THR A 105 3.43 4.46 -1.00
C THR A 105 4.26 3.52 -0.12
N TYR A 106 5.41 3.04 -0.61
CA TYR A 106 6.33 2.23 0.19
C TYR A 106 6.83 2.99 1.43
N LEU A 107 7.19 4.26 1.27
CA LEU A 107 7.68 5.10 2.35
C LEU A 107 6.68 5.23 3.51
N ILE A 108 5.38 5.10 3.24
CA ILE A 108 4.36 5.11 4.30
C ILE A 108 4.56 3.97 5.29
N GLY A 109 4.70 2.74 4.79
CA GLY A 109 4.94 1.56 5.62
C GLY A 109 6.30 1.59 6.31
N ALA A 110 7.35 2.03 5.59
CA ALA A 110 8.70 2.11 6.13
C ALA A 110 8.87 3.19 7.22
N ALA A 111 8.18 4.33 7.08
CA ALA A 111 8.29 5.45 7.99
C ALA A 111 7.28 5.41 9.15
N GLY A 112 6.25 4.55 9.07
CA GLY A 112 5.14 4.57 10.01
C GLY A 112 4.21 5.78 9.81
N ALA A 113 4.01 6.22 8.57
CA ALA A 113 3.39 7.51 8.23
C ALA A 113 1.86 7.45 8.14
N THR A 114 1.18 7.23 9.28
CA THR A 114 -0.29 7.31 9.31
C THR A 114 -0.81 8.71 8.94
N GLU A 115 0.02 9.75 9.03
CA GLU A 115 -0.31 11.10 8.57
C GLU A 115 -0.44 11.23 7.03
N ALA A 116 0.07 10.27 6.26
CA ALA A 116 0.06 10.31 4.80
C ALA A 116 -1.14 9.58 4.16
N LEU A 117 -1.97 8.92 4.97
CA LEU A 117 -3.04 8.04 4.49
C LEU A 117 -4.11 8.78 3.67
N ASP A 118 -4.45 10.01 4.03
CA ASP A 118 -5.42 10.81 3.27
C ASP A 118 -4.91 11.09 1.85
N GLY A 119 -3.64 11.50 1.72
CA GLY A 119 -2.99 11.71 0.42
C GLY A 119 -2.95 10.43 -0.41
N LEU A 120 -2.61 9.29 0.20
CA LEU A 120 -2.63 7.99 -0.48
C LEU A 120 -4.05 7.61 -0.97
N LEU A 121 -5.08 7.86 -0.15
CA LEU A 121 -6.45 7.53 -0.50
C LEU A 121 -6.92 8.38 -1.69
N GLU A 122 -6.61 9.66 -1.69
CA GLU A 122 -6.89 10.57 -2.81
C GLU A 122 -6.17 10.13 -4.08
N THR A 123 -4.88 9.80 -4.00
CA THR A 123 -4.11 9.29 -5.15
C THR A 123 -4.67 7.98 -5.68
N ALA A 124 -5.00 7.02 -4.82
CA ALA A 124 -5.61 5.75 -5.24
C ALA A 124 -7.03 5.92 -5.80
N SER A 125 -7.71 7.01 -5.42
CA SER A 125 -9.06 7.33 -5.91
C SER A 125 -9.08 8.17 -7.18
N ASN A 126 -7.92 8.68 -7.62
CA ASN A 126 -7.79 9.38 -8.88
C ASN A 126 -7.99 8.41 -10.06
N GLU A 127 -8.82 8.81 -11.03
CA GLU A 127 -9.17 7.98 -12.19
C GLU A 127 -7.94 7.61 -13.04
N TYR A 128 -7.06 8.57 -13.34
CA TYR A 128 -5.85 8.31 -14.13
C TYR A 128 -4.95 7.28 -13.46
N VAL A 129 -4.69 7.44 -12.15
CA VAL A 129 -3.86 6.49 -11.39
C VAL A 129 -4.55 5.13 -11.31
N ALA A 130 -5.84 5.08 -10.98
CA ALA A 130 -6.56 3.82 -10.85
C ALA A 130 -6.64 3.03 -12.16
N GLU A 131 -6.72 3.71 -13.31
CA GLU A 131 -6.77 3.06 -14.62
C GLU A 131 -5.39 2.59 -15.11
N ASN A 132 -4.35 3.41 -14.93
CA ASN A 132 -3.01 3.16 -15.48
C ASN A 132 -2.08 2.44 -14.50
N HIS A 133 -2.40 2.45 -13.20
CA HIS A 133 -1.54 1.93 -12.14
C HIS A 133 -2.34 1.12 -11.10
N ARG A 134 -3.05 0.09 -11.58
CA ARG A 134 -3.91 -0.77 -10.75
C ARG A 134 -3.21 -1.47 -9.59
N SER A 135 -1.89 -1.60 -9.61
CA SER A 135 -1.10 -2.15 -8.49
C SER A 135 -1.16 -1.26 -7.25
N ILE A 136 -1.53 0.03 -7.36
CA ILE A 136 -1.61 0.96 -6.23
C ILE A 136 -2.45 0.42 -5.08
N PHE A 137 -3.54 -0.30 -5.37
CA PHE A 137 -4.38 -0.89 -4.33
C PHE A 137 -3.66 -2.00 -3.56
N TYR A 138 -2.86 -2.80 -4.26
CA TYR A 138 -2.04 -3.84 -3.63
C TYR A 138 -0.91 -3.20 -2.81
N ASP A 139 -0.22 -2.21 -3.37
CA ASP A 139 0.90 -1.53 -2.72
C ASP A 139 0.43 -0.76 -1.48
N ALA A 140 -0.72 -0.10 -1.57
CA ALA A 140 -1.38 0.56 -0.44
C ALA A 140 -1.70 -0.43 0.68
N ILE A 141 -2.43 -1.52 0.37
CA ILE A 141 -2.78 -2.55 1.36
C ILE A 141 -1.54 -3.15 2.00
N SER A 142 -0.52 -3.49 1.20
CA SER A 142 0.74 -4.04 1.69
C SER A 142 1.48 -3.07 2.61
N SER A 143 1.46 -1.78 2.28
CA SER A 143 2.17 -0.74 3.04
C SER A 143 1.46 -0.38 4.34
N VAL A 144 0.11 -0.38 4.36
CA VAL A 144 -0.65 -0.01 5.56
C VAL A 144 -0.87 -1.16 6.53
N MET A 145 -0.71 -2.42 6.10
CA MET A 145 -0.82 -3.58 6.98
C MET A 145 0.19 -3.53 8.14
N THR A 146 1.37 -2.97 7.92
CA THR A 146 2.40 -2.81 8.97
C THR A 146 2.07 -1.72 9.99
N LEU A 147 1.03 -0.92 9.72
CA LEU A 147 0.61 0.20 10.56
C LEU A 147 -0.55 -0.15 11.48
N ALA A 148 -1.15 -1.35 11.33
CA ALA A 148 -2.16 -1.83 12.25
C ALA A 148 -1.53 -2.21 13.61
N PRO A 149 -2.21 -1.99 14.75
CA PRO A 149 -3.57 -1.45 14.88
C PRO A 149 -3.61 0.08 15.06
N ASP A 150 -4.34 0.80 14.19
CA ASP A 150 -4.59 2.25 14.28
C ASP A 150 -5.95 2.61 13.66
N ASP A 151 -6.73 3.50 14.30
CA ASP A 151 -8.05 3.93 13.81
C ASP A 151 -8.01 4.61 12.45
N ARG A 152 -6.94 5.36 12.14
CA ARG A 152 -6.75 5.99 10.81
C ARG A 152 -6.49 4.93 9.75
N VAL A 153 -5.79 3.86 10.11
CA VAL A 153 -5.57 2.71 9.22
C VAL A 153 -6.87 1.97 8.96
N PHE A 154 -7.74 1.83 9.97
CA PHE A 154 -9.10 1.33 9.79
C PHE A 154 -9.88 2.20 8.79
N ASP A 155 -9.97 3.51 9.05
CA ASP A 155 -10.76 4.43 8.23
C ASP A 155 -10.24 4.48 6.77
N PHE A 156 -8.93 4.54 6.60
CA PHE A 156 -8.27 4.43 5.30
C PHE A 156 -8.63 3.13 4.57
N THR A 157 -8.45 1.98 5.22
CA THR A 157 -8.66 0.66 4.60
C THR A 157 -10.12 0.46 4.24
N HIS A 158 -11.04 0.91 5.10
CA HIS A 158 -12.47 0.89 4.85
C HIS A 158 -12.84 1.74 3.63
N ASN A 159 -12.32 2.96 3.53
CA ASN A 159 -12.58 3.84 2.40
C ASN A 159 -11.96 3.32 1.10
N LEU A 160 -10.72 2.82 1.16
CA LEU A 160 -10.05 2.19 0.03
C LEU A 160 -10.83 0.98 -0.48
N ALA A 161 -11.32 0.12 0.42
CA ALA A 161 -12.11 -1.06 0.07
C ALA A 161 -13.47 -0.72 -0.55
N ASN A 162 -14.00 0.48 -0.32
CA ASN A 162 -15.23 1.00 -0.90
C ASN A 162 -15.00 1.85 -2.16
N ASN A 163 -13.75 2.04 -2.57
CA ASN A 163 -13.41 2.76 -3.79
C ASN A 163 -13.98 2.03 -5.04
N PRO A 164 -14.56 2.74 -6.03
CA PRO A 164 -15.13 2.12 -7.24
C PRO A 164 -14.15 1.28 -8.07
N TYR A 165 -12.86 1.61 -8.01
CA TYR A 165 -11.78 0.92 -8.72
C TYR A 165 -11.14 -0.20 -7.89
N PHE A 166 -11.57 -0.40 -6.64
CA PHE A 166 -10.99 -1.39 -5.75
C PHE A 166 -11.12 -2.82 -6.31
N ASN A 167 -10.02 -3.56 -6.27
CA ASN A 167 -10.00 -4.95 -6.68
C ASN A 167 -10.45 -5.86 -5.53
N ASP A 168 -11.65 -6.45 -5.65
CA ASP A 168 -12.20 -7.41 -4.67
C ASP A 168 -11.24 -8.60 -4.39
N GLY A 169 -10.25 -8.89 -5.25
CA GLY A 169 -9.17 -9.86 -4.95
C GLY A 169 -8.32 -9.54 -3.71
N LEU A 170 -8.35 -8.29 -3.24
CA LEU A 170 -7.68 -7.78 -2.03
C LEU A 170 -8.60 -7.69 -0.82
N LEU A 171 -9.88 -8.07 -0.96
CA LEU A 171 -10.89 -7.89 0.08
C LEU A 171 -10.51 -8.54 1.41
N PHE A 172 -9.96 -9.77 1.37
CA PHE A 172 -9.58 -10.47 2.60
C PHE A 172 -8.41 -9.81 3.33
N ASP A 173 -7.47 -9.21 2.61
CA ASP A 173 -6.36 -8.46 3.21
C ASP A 173 -6.89 -7.18 3.86
N ALA A 174 -7.77 -6.45 3.16
CA ALA A 174 -8.43 -5.26 3.70
C ALA A 174 -9.24 -5.59 4.96
N MET A 175 -10.01 -6.69 4.94
CA MET A 175 -10.76 -7.16 6.11
C MET A 175 -9.83 -7.55 7.26
N LYS A 176 -8.70 -8.21 6.98
CA LYS A 176 -7.72 -8.57 8.01
C LYS A 176 -7.17 -7.33 8.70
N ILE A 177 -6.78 -6.29 7.95
CA ILE A 177 -6.31 -5.02 8.50
C ILE A 177 -7.41 -4.34 9.34
N MET A 178 -8.64 -4.25 8.82
CA MET A 178 -9.77 -3.66 9.55
C MET A 178 -10.05 -4.40 10.88
N ILE A 179 -10.00 -5.74 10.86
CA ILE A 179 -10.19 -6.57 12.06
C ILE A 179 -9.02 -6.40 13.04
N GLU A 180 -7.78 -6.28 12.56
CA GLU A 180 -6.64 -6.01 13.44
C GLU A 180 -6.77 -4.65 14.14
N CYS A 181 -7.28 -3.64 13.44
CA CYS A 181 -7.50 -2.32 14.02
C CYS A 181 -8.69 -2.31 14.99
N ARG A 182 -9.77 -3.06 14.69
CA ARG A 182 -11.00 -3.15 15.51
C ARG A 182 -11.44 -4.60 15.68
N PRO A 183 -10.78 -5.38 16.56
CA PRO A 183 -11.03 -6.81 16.67
C PRO A 183 -12.43 -7.14 17.20
N ASP A 184 -13.02 -6.26 18.01
CA ASP A 184 -14.37 -6.45 18.56
C ASP A 184 -15.47 -6.27 17.49
N ASP A 185 -15.18 -5.56 16.41
CA ASP A 185 -16.13 -5.25 15.32
C ASP A 185 -16.12 -6.29 14.20
N TYR A 186 -15.37 -7.40 14.35
CA TYR A 186 -15.16 -8.39 13.29
C TYR A 186 -16.45 -8.90 12.65
N ARG A 187 -17.52 -9.07 13.44
CA ARG A 187 -18.81 -9.55 12.93
C ARG A 187 -19.46 -8.54 12.00
N GLN A 188 -19.38 -7.26 12.34
CA GLN A 188 -19.90 -6.19 11.50
C GLN A 188 -19.08 -6.10 10.21
N ILE A 189 -17.75 -6.07 10.32
CA ILE A 189 -16.82 -6.00 9.17
C ILE A 189 -17.07 -7.14 8.18
N VAL A 190 -17.18 -8.38 8.68
CA VAL A 190 -17.46 -9.54 7.82
C VAL A 190 -18.87 -9.48 7.25
N GLY A 191 -19.86 -9.06 8.05
CA GLY A 191 -21.26 -8.95 7.64
C GLY A 191 -21.49 -7.95 6.52
N GLU A 192 -20.89 -6.76 6.61
CA GLU A 192 -20.98 -5.70 5.60
C GLU A 192 -20.39 -6.15 4.24
N ASN A 193 -19.40 -7.04 4.27
CA ASN A 193 -18.73 -7.55 3.07
C ASN A 193 -19.32 -8.89 2.55
N GLY A 194 -20.39 -9.41 3.17
CA GLY A 194 -20.96 -10.73 2.86
C GLY A 194 -21.31 -10.96 1.37
N GLN A 195 -21.91 -9.97 0.70
CA GLN A 195 -22.22 -10.08 -0.73
C GLN A 195 -20.97 -10.12 -1.61
N ARG A 196 -19.92 -9.36 -1.24
CA ARG A 196 -18.64 -9.36 -1.97
C ARG A 196 -17.91 -10.70 -1.80
N ILE A 197 -17.95 -11.25 -0.58
CA ILE A 197 -17.46 -12.60 -0.26
C ILE A 197 -18.17 -13.64 -1.13
N GLN A 198 -19.51 -13.62 -1.21
CA GLN A 198 -20.27 -14.50 -2.09
C GLN A 198 -19.83 -14.42 -3.55
N ARG A 199 -19.63 -13.19 -4.08
CA ARG A 199 -19.16 -12.99 -5.45
C ARG A 199 -17.76 -13.56 -5.69
N LEU A 200 -16.83 -13.37 -4.75
CA LEU A 200 -15.46 -13.90 -4.84
C LEU A 200 -15.40 -15.42 -4.82
N TYR A 201 -16.21 -16.04 -3.97
CA TYR A 201 -16.29 -17.50 -3.85
C TYR A 201 -17.13 -18.14 -4.95
N GLY A 202 -17.91 -17.34 -5.68
CA GLY A 202 -18.59 -17.74 -6.90
C GLY A 202 -19.65 -18.80 -6.66
N THR A 203 -20.86 -18.38 -6.35
CA THR A 203 -22.04 -19.14 -6.79
C THR A 203 -22.14 -19.10 -8.33
N VAL A 204 -21.29 -19.85 -9.02
CA VAL A 204 -21.82 -20.69 -10.10
C VAL A 204 -22.41 -21.88 -9.36
N LYS A 205 -23.74 -21.96 -9.29
CA LYS A 205 -24.46 -23.08 -8.65
C LYS A 205 -23.73 -24.41 -8.93
N GLY A 206 -23.15 -24.99 -7.88
CA GLY A 206 -22.51 -26.31 -7.94
C GLY A 206 -21.01 -26.37 -8.25
N LYS A 207 -20.26 -25.26 -8.21
CA LYS A 207 -18.79 -25.31 -8.25
C LYS A 207 -18.21 -24.91 -6.89
N GLU A 208 -17.26 -25.72 -6.40
CA GLU A 208 -16.47 -25.35 -5.24
C GLU A 208 -15.62 -24.11 -5.57
N PRO A 209 -15.43 -23.22 -4.60
CA PRO A 209 -14.56 -22.07 -4.81
C PRO A 209 -13.13 -22.50 -5.10
N GLU A 210 -12.40 -21.67 -5.85
CA GLU A 210 -11.02 -21.99 -6.17
C GLU A 210 -10.18 -22.17 -4.88
N PRO A 211 -9.46 -23.30 -4.72
CA PRO A 211 -8.72 -23.63 -3.50
C PRO A 211 -7.75 -22.54 -3.01
N ARG A 212 -7.30 -21.65 -3.90
CA ARG A 212 -6.43 -20.52 -3.56
C ARG A 212 -7.06 -19.52 -2.59
N TYR A 213 -8.38 -19.26 -2.69
CA TYR A 213 -9.05 -18.31 -1.79
C TYR A 213 -9.22 -18.89 -0.38
N TRP A 214 -9.55 -20.18 -0.29
CA TRP A 214 -9.61 -20.88 0.98
C TRP A 214 -8.26 -20.92 1.69
N ARG A 215 -7.19 -21.22 0.95
CA ARG A 215 -5.84 -21.18 1.51
C ARG A 215 -5.48 -19.79 2.03
N LYS A 216 -5.85 -18.73 1.32
CA LYS A 216 -5.62 -17.35 1.75
C LYS A 216 -6.41 -17.01 3.02
N VAL A 217 -7.69 -17.37 3.10
CA VAL A 217 -8.51 -17.15 4.29
C VAL A 217 -8.01 -17.95 5.50
N ASP A 218 -7.62 -19.21 5.30
CA ASP A 218 -7.09 -20.03 6.38
C ASP A 218 -5.78 -19.45 6.94
N LEU A 219 -4.93 -18.87 6.08
CA LEU A 219 -3.69 -18.19 6.48
C LEU A 219 -3.95 -16.83 7.16
N LEU A 220 -4.74 -15.96 6.54
CA LEU A 220 -4.99 -14.60 7.05
C LEU A 220 -5.75 -14.59 8.37
N PHE A 221 -6.65 -15.56 8.57
CA PHE A 221 -7.52 -15.62 9.73
C PHE A 221 -7.21 -16.85 10.59
N GLU A 222 -5.93 -17.27 10.65
CA GLU A 222 -5.48 -18.37 11.51
C GLU A 222 -5.97 -18.15 12.96
N ASP A 223 -5.71 -16.96 13.48
CA ASP A 223 -6.05 -16.51 14.84
C ASP A 223 -7.52 -16.11 15.03
N TYR A 224 -8.33 -16.13 13.96
CA TYR A 224 -9.73 -15.70 13.97
C TYR A 224 -10.67 -16.82 13.48
N PRO A 225 -10.86 -17.91 14.26
CA PRO A 225 -11.67 -19.05 13.85
C PRO A 225 -13.13 -18.69 13.55
N ASP A 226 -13.70 -17.74 14.30
CA ASP A 226 -15.06 -17.25 14.07
C ASP A 226 -15.19 -16.55 12.72
N VAL A 227 -14.20 -15.72 12.35
CA VAL A 227 -14.16 -15.03 11.04
C VAL A 227 -14.14 -16.05 9.91
N LYS A 228 -13.31 -17.10 10.03
CA LYS A 228 -13.29 -18.21 9.05
C LYS A 228 -14.65 -18.89 8.94
N GLY A 229 -15.31 -19.13 10.07
CA GLY A 229 -16.67 -19.68 10.11
C GLY A 229 -17.67 -18.81 9.34
N MET A 230 -17.69 -17.51 9.62
CA MET A 230 -18.58 -16.57 8.95
C MET A 230 -18.32 -16.46 7.44
N ILE A 231 -17.04 -16.38 7.02
CA ILE A 231 -16.68 -16.36 5.59
C ILE A 231 -17.17 -17.64 4.90
N ARG A 232 -17.01 -18.80 5.55
CA ARG A 232 -17.53 -20.09 5.05
C ARG A 232 -19.04 -20.10 4.92
N ASP A 233 -19.76 -19.51 5.86
CA ASP A 233 -21.21 -19.43 5.79
C ASP A 233 -21.67 -18.52 4.65
N PHE A 234 -21.07 -17.34 4.49
CA PHE A 234 -21.36 -16.46 3.35
C PHE A 234 -21.05 -17.13 2.01
N SER A 235 -19.97 -17.91 1.90
CA SER A 235 -19.60 -18.59 0.65
C SER A 235 -20.61 -19.65 0.16
N LYS A 236 -21.50 -20.13 1.04
CA LYS A 236 -22.49 -21.18 0.76
C LYS A 236 -23.89 -20.64 0.44
N MET A 237 -24.13 -19.35 0.71
CA MET A 237 -25.40 -18.66 0.49
C MET A 237 -25.50 -18.18 -0.96
#